data_AF-A0A0D8BYV1-F1
#
_entry.id   AF-A0A0D8BYV1-F1
#
_cell.length_a   1.000
_cell.length_b   1.000
_cell.length_c   1.000
_cell.angle_alpha   90.00
_cell.angle_beta   90.00
_cell.angle_gamma   90.00
#
_symmetry.space_group_name_H-M   'P 1'
#
loop_
_entity.id
_entity.type
_entity.pdbx_description
1 polymer ?
#
loop_
_entity_poly.entity_id
_entity_poly.type
_entity_poly.pdbx_seq_one_letter_code
_entity_poly.pdbx_strand_id
1 'polypeptide(L)'
;MPIEDIEKRLVGVTGRRLKDDMPNKWMHRPRNLHTGWILTGLGRNLEEVRAKNEVIVVEGVFDCVRAWDCGLKHVCTPIGTFFTEEHEQELYKAGVTQLVIGLDNDPAGRNGTRKMIERLKYKFDITVLNLPEGKDPCDCTCEELLEAYNTRLLVHEWYDKYGKEKERL
;
A
#
# COMPACT_ATOMS: atom_id res chain seq x y z
N MET A 1 0.85 -3.17 -17.52
CA MET A 1 0.04 -3.78 -16.46
C MET A 1 -1.40 -3.31 -16.59
N PRO A 2 -2.39 -4.21 -16.65
CA PRO A 2 -3.80 -3.83 -16.61
C PRO A 2 -4.13 -3.14 -15.28
N ILE A 3 -5.04 -2.18 -15.34
CA ILE A 3 -5.65 -1.52 -14.20
C ILE A 3 -7.10 -1.98 -14.15
N GLU A 4 -7.47 -2.60 -13.05
CA GLU A 4 -8.79 -3.17 -12.84
C GLU A 4 -9.48 -2.50 -11.66
N ASP A 5 -10.80 -2.40 -11.71
CA ASP A 5 -11.59 -2.01 -10.55
C ASP A 5 -11.83 -3.17 -9.59
N ILE A 6 -12.59 -2.92 -8.52
CA ILE A 6 -12.92 -3.93 -7.50
C ILE A 6 -13.73 -5.11 -8.08
N GLU A 7 -14.46 -4.91 -9.18
CA GLU A 7 -15.21 -5.95 -9.90
C GLU A 7 -14.36 -6.67 -10.95
N LYS A 8 -13.05 -6.41 -10.99
CA LYS A 8 -12.07 -6.96 -11.95
C LYS A 8 -12.31 -6.50 -13.39
N ARG A 9 -13.06 -5.41 -13.60
CA ARG A 9 -13.25 -4.82 -14.93
C ARG A 9 -12.03 -3.99 -15.31
N LEU A 10 -11.54 -4.16 -16.54
CA LEU A 10 -10.41 -3.38 -17.06
C LEU A 10 -10.81 -1.92 -17.25
N VAL A 11 -10.23 -1.01 -16.46
CA VAL A 11 -10.49 0.44 -16.53
C VAL A 11 -9.34 1.22 -17.16
N GLY A 12 -8.18 0.58 -17.30
CA GLY A 12 -7.04 1.19 -17.97
C GLY A 12 -5.82 0.28 -18.01
N VAL A 13 -4.71 0.84 -18.47
CA VAL A 13 -3.42 0.17 -18.53
C VAL A 13 -2.35 1.16 -18.09
N THR A 14 -1.41 0.70 -17.26
CA THR A 14 -0.18 1.44 -16.95
C THR A 14 1.05 0.76 -17.53
N GLY A 15 2.01 1.55 -17.99
CA GLY A 15 3.32 1.10 -18.46
C GLY A 15 4.44 1.79 -17.69
N ARG A 16 5.47 1.03 -17.31
CA ARG A 16 6.72 1.56 -16.76
C ARG A 16 7.68 1.84 -17.91
N ARG A 17 8.31 3.01 -17.88
CA ARG A 17 9.36 3.38 -18.83
C ARG A 17 10.59 2.48 -18.63
N LEU A 18 11.20 2.02 -19.74
CA LEU A 18 12.42 1.20 -19.74
C LEU A 18 13.69 1.99 -20.11
N LYS A 19 13.57 3.08 -20.87
CA LYS A 19 14.68 3.91 -21.34
C LYS A 19 14.58 5.30 -20.75
N ASP A 20 15.71 6.00 -20.58
CA ASP A 20 15.70 7.31 -19.95
C ASP A 20 15.22 8.47 -20.84
N ASP A 21 14.64 8.17 -22.00
CA ASP A 21 14.23 9.11 -23.05
C ASP A 21 12.80 9.67 -22.91
N MET A 22 11.95 9.09 -22.03
CA MET A 22 10.59 9.60 -21.79
C MET A 22 10.47 10.36 -20.46
N PRO A 23 9.70 11.46 -20.38
CA PRO A 23 9.68 12.34 -19.20
C PRO A 23 9.09 11.70 -17.93
N ASN A 24 8.23 10.68 -18.06
CA ASN A 24 7.52 10.09 -16.93
C ASN A 24 7.93 8.63 -16.70
N LYS A 25 8.20 8.28 -15.43
CA LYS A 25 8.51 6.88 -15.00
C LYS A 25 7.35 5.92 -15.30
N TRP A 26 6.11 6.40 -15.15
CA TRP A 26 4.88 5.66 -15.41
C TRP A 26 3.97 6.42 -16.37
N MET A 27 3.26 5.68 -17.22
CA MET A 27 2.28 6.25 -18.16
C MET A 27 0.98 5.45 -18.13
N HIS A 28 -0.14 6.15 -18.07
CA HIS A 28 -1.47 5.56 -18.03
C HIS A 28 -2.23 5.73 -19.36
N ARG A 29 -3.11 4.77 -19.63
CA ARG A 29 -4.11 4.80 -20.70
C ARG A 29 -5.47 4.40 -20.12
N PRO A 30 -6.54 5.19 -20.34
CA PRO A 30 -6.58 6.49 -21.03
C PRO A 30 -5.71 7.55 -20.32
N ARG A 31 -5.28 8.60 -21.05
CA ARG A 31 -4.33 9.59 -20.50
C ARG A 31 -4.92 10.38 -19.34
N ASN A 32 -6.24 10.55 -19.32
CA ASN A 32 -7.00 11.23 -18.28
C ASN A 32 -7.63 10.23 -17.28
N LEU A 33 -7.05 9.03 -17.13
CA LEU A 33 -7.54 8.06 -16.17
C LEU A 33 -7.43 8.64 -14.75
N HIS A 34 -8.57 8.79 -14.09
CA HIS A 34 -8.60 9.18 -12.69
C HIS A 34 -8.24 7.97 -11.82
N THR A 35 -7.02 7.96 -11.28
CA THR A 35 -6.49 6.85 -10.46
C THR A 35 -6.77 7.00 -8.98
N GLY A 36 -7.40 8.10 -8.56
CA GLY A 36 -7.61 8.43 -7.15
C GLY A 36 -8.49 7.45 -6.38
N TRP A 37 -9.22 6.57 -7.04
CA TRP A 37 -10.02 5.50 -6.41
C TRP A 37 -9.47 4.11 -6.71
N ILE A 38 -8.36 4.01 -7.44
CA ILE A 38 -7.87 2.75 -7.97
C ILE A 38 -6.83 2.16 -7.01
N LEU A 39 -7.24 1.08 -6.32
CA LEU A 39 -6.35 0.22 -5.55
C LEU A 39 -6.05 -1.06 -6.32
N THR A 40 -4.89 -1.10 -6.98
CA THR A 40 -4.44 -2.32 -7.66
C THR A 40 -4.25 -3.44 -6.65
N GLY A 41 -4.72 -4.64 -7.00
CA GLY A 41 -4.69 -5.79 -6.10
C GLY A 41 -5.99 -5.97 -5.32
N LEU A 42 -6.72 -4.90 -4.97
CA LEU A 42 -7.91 -4.99 -4.12
C LEU A 42 -8.98 -5.92 -4.72
N GLY A 43 -9.41 -5.69 -5.96
CA GLY A 43 -10.41 -6.54 -6.62
C GLY A 43 -9.92 -7.97 -6.87
N ARG A 44 -8.63 -8.15 -7.19
CA ARG A 44 -8.02 -9.47 -7.41
C ARG A 44 -7.95 -10.30 -6.14
N ASN A 45 -7.72 -9.63 -5.01
CA ASN A 45 -7.50 -10.23 -3.70
C ASN A 45 -8.73 -10.12 -2.79
N LEU A 46 -9.89 -9.76 -3.34
CA LEU A 46 -11.08 -9.41 -2.56
C LEU A 46 -11.56 -10.54 -1.65
N GLU A 47 -11.44 -11.79 -2.10
CA GLU A 47 -11.80 -12.97 -1.29
C GLU A 47 -10.93 -13.07 -0.04
N GLU A 48 -9.60 -12.91 -0.18
CA GLU A 48 -8.64 -12.93 0.92
C GLU A 48 -8.81 -11.74 1.86
N VAL A 49 -9.04 -10.55 1.30
CA VAL A 49 -9.32 -9.32 2.07
C VAL A 49 -10.57 -9.49 2.92
N ARG A 50 -11.65 -10.04 2.36
CA ARG A 50 -12.91 -10.29 3.08
C ARG A 50 -12.76 -11.40 4.12
N ALA A 51 -12.06 -12.48 3.79
CA ALA A 51 -11.85 -13.59 4.70
C ALA A 51 -11.06 -13.17 5.95
N LYS A 52 -10.08 -12.28 5.79
CA LYS A 52 -9.28 -11.73 6.90
C LYS A 52 -9.89 -10.49 7.55
N ASN A 53 -10.82 -9.81 6.87
CA ASN A 53 -11.27 -8.47 7.23
C ASN A 53 -10.08 -7.51 7.44
N GLU A 54 -9.04 -7.68 6.62
CA GLU A 54 -7.75 -6.97 6.72
C GLU A 54 -7.19 -6.75 5.32
N VAL A 55 -6.57 -5.60 5.10
CA VAL A 55 -5.83 -5.30 3.87
C VAL A 55 -4.47 -4.69 4.18
N ILE A 56 -3.45 -5.10 3.42
CA ILE A 56 -2.13 -4.48 3.44
C ILE A 56 -2.06 -3.46 2.31
N VAL A 57 -1.82 -2.19 2.63
CA VAL A 57 -1.61 -1.12 1.65
C VAL A 57 -0.11 -0.82 1.57
N VAL A 58 0.47 -1.07 0.40
CA VAL A 58 1.90 -0.82 0.10
C VAL A 58 2.07 0.31 -0.90
N GLU A 59 3.29 0.86 -1.01
CA GLU A 59 3.58 2.06 -1.81
C GLU A 59 3.47 1.81 -3.31
N GLY A 60 3.99 0.69 -3.79
CA GLY A 60 4.09 0.39 -5.21
C GLY A 60 3.53 -0.95 -5.65
N VAL A 61 3.37 -1.06 -6.97
CA VAL A 61 2.94 -2.27 -7.65
C VAL A 61 3.91 -3.44 -7.42
N PHE A 62 5.21 -3.17 -7.38
CA PHE A 62 6.22 -4.22 -7.18
C PHE A 62 6.17 -4.75 -5.75
N ASP A 63 5.98 -3.87 -4.76
CA ASP A 63 5.74 -4.25 -3.37
C ASP A 63 4.50 -5.13 -3.26
N CYS A 64 3.42 -4.75 -3.96
CA CYS A 64 2.17 -5.49 -3.96
C CYS A 64 2.35 -6.89 -4.56
N VAL A 65 3.09 -7.01 -5.67
CA VAL A 65 3.39 -8.31 -6.28
C VAL A 65 4.30 -9.14 -5.36
N ARG A 66 5.33 -8.54 -4.78
CA ARG A 66 6.26 -9.22 -3.88
C ARG A 66 5.56 -9.78 -2.64
N ALA A 67 4.76 -8.96 -1.97
CA ALA A 67 3.96 -9.37 -0.83
C ALA A 67 3.00 -10.51 -1.20
N TRP A 68 2.33 -10.38 -2.35
CA TRP A 68 1.44 -11.41 -2.85
C TRP A 68 2.20 -12.73 -3.11
N ASP A 69 3.34 -12.69 -3.79
CA ASP A 69 4.18 -13.87 -4.08
C ASP A 69 4.64 -14.58 -2.80
N CYS A 70 4.88 -13.83 -1.72
CA CYS A 70 5.26 -14.38 -0.41
C CYS A 70 4.09 -14.89 0.44
N GLY A 71 2.86 -14.87 -0.09
CA GLY A 71 1.69 -15.42 0.61
C GLY A 71 0.86 -14.38 1.37
N LEU A 72 1.26 -13.10 1.37
CA LEU A 72 0.43 -12.01 1.89
C LEU A 72 -0.59 -11.62 0.82
N LYS A 73 -1.59 -12.50 0.63
CA LYS A 73 -2.52 -12.41 -0.51
C LYS A 73 -3.53 -11.27 -0.41
N HIS A 74 -3.72 -10.65 0.76
CA HIS A 74 -4.67 -9.55 1.02
C HIS A 74 -3.99 -8.18 0.88
N VAL A 75 -3.25 -7.97 -0.20
CA VAL A 75 -2.45 -6.75 -0.45
C VAL A 75 -3.01 -5.92 -1.60
N CYS A 76 -2.92 -4.59 -1.48
CA CYS A 76 -3.23 -3.65 -2.54
C CYS A 76 -2.32 -2.42 -2.51
N THR A 77 -2.37 -1.61 -3.57
CA THR A 77 -1.55 -0.38 -3.68
C THR A 77 -2.24 0.67 -4.55
N PRO A 78 -2.15 1.97 -4.19
CA PRO A 78 -2.49 3.08 -5.08
C PRO A 78 -1.64 3.09 -6.35
N ILE A 79 -2.14 3.68 -7.44
CA ILE A 79 -1.33 3.92 -8.64
C ILE A 79 -0.99 5.41 -8.77
N GLY A 80 0.28 5.74 -8.61
CA GLY A 80 0.85 7.03 -9.02
C GLY A 80 0.38 8.23 -8.19
N THR A 81 -0.26 7.97 -7.05
CA THR A 81 -0.76 9.00 -6.12
C THR A 81 -0.55 8.54 -4.68
N PHE A 82 -0.57 9.50 -3.75
CA PHE A 82 -0.75 9.19 -2.34
C PHE A 82 -2.14 8.57 -2.10
N PHE A 83 -2.30 7.93 -0.94
CA PHE A 83 -3.58 7.40 -0.50
C PHE A 83 -4.63 8.53 -0.35
N THR A 84 -5.82 8.34 -0.91
CA THR A 84 -6.88 9.37 -1.12
C THR A 84 -8.15 8.99 -0.38
N GLU A 85 -9.17 9.88 -0.38
CA GLU A 85 -10.43 9.60 0.34
C GLU A 85 -11.24 8.55 -0.41
N GLU A 86 -11.15 8.55 -1.73
CA GLU A 86 -11.78 7.58 -2.58
C GLU A 86 -11.19 6.18 -2.37
N HIS A 87 -9.87 6.06 -2.10
CA HIS A 87 -9.28 4.79 -1.69
C HIS A 87 -9.87 4.26 -0.38
N GLU A 88 -10.13 5.13 0.60
CA GLU A 88 -10.83 4.72 1.85
C GLU A 88 -12.22 4.16 1.55
N GLN A 89 -12.96 4.82 0.66
CA GLN A 89 -14.31 4.36 0.28
C GLN A 89 -14.27 2.99 -0.39
N GLU A 90 -13.27 2.73 -1.24
CA GLU A 90 -13.10 1.39 -1.83
C GLU A 90 -12.77 0.32 -0.78
N LEU A 91 -11.95 0.64 0.23
CA LEU A 91 -11.69 -0.28 1.35
C LEU A 91 -12.97 -0.57 2.16
N TYR A 92 -13.81 0.44 2.40
CA TYR A 92 -15.10 0.24 3.06
C TYR A 92 -16.05 -0.65 2.25
N LYS A 93 -16.15 -0.44 0.93
CA LYS A 93 -16.94 -1.30 0.04
C LYS A 93 -16.43 -2.73 0.00
N ALA A 94 -15.11 -2.92 0.18
CA ALA A 94 -14.50 -4.22 0.30
C ALA A 94 -14.82 -4.92 1.63
N GLY A 95 -15.33 -4.18 2.63
CA GLY A 95 -15.66 -4.69 3.96
C GLY A 95 -14.47 -4.75 4.90
N VAL A 96 -13.46 -3.90 4.70
CA VAL A 96 -12.24 -3.84 5.52
C VAL A 96 -12.48 -3.06 6.81
N THR A 97 -12.07 -3.63 7.95
CA THR A 97 -11.94 -2.87 9.21
C THR A 97 -10.51 -2.78 9.72
N GLN A 98 -9.63 -3.72 9.35
CA GLN A 98 -8.21 -3.72 9.75
C GLN A 98 -7.31 -3.28 8.58
N LEU A 99 -6.44 -2.31 8.83
CA LEU A 99 -5.54 -1.75 7.83
C LEU A 99 -4.09 -1.94 8.26
N VAL A 100 -3.31 -2.62 7.44
CA VAL A 100 -1.86 -2.75 7.61
C VAL A 100 -1.16 -1.81 6.63
N ILE A 101 -0.37 -0.87 7.16
CA ILE A 101 0.39 0.08 6.34
C ILE A 101 1.79 -0.52 6.08
N GLY A 102 2.17 -0.63 4.81
CA GLY A 102 3.45 -1.19 4.37
C GLY A 102 4.18 -0.29 3.39
N LEU A 103 4.39 0.98 3.77
CA LEU A 103 5.21 1.93 3.00
C LEU A 103 6.70 1.74 3.32
N ASP A 104 7.55 2.34 2.49
CA ASP A 104 9.00 2.29 2.62
C ASP A 104 9.47 2.73 4.01
N ASN A 105 10.43 1.99 4.59
CA ASN A 105 10.99 2.34 5.90
C ASN A 105 12.12 3.37 5.80
N ASP A 106 11.88 4.44 5.07
CA ASP A 106 12.76 5.61 4.94
C ASP A 106 12.07 6.87 5.48
N PRO A 107 12.75 8.04 5.56
CA PRO A 107 12.11 9.26 6.06
C PRO A 107 10.84 9.69 5.30
N ALA A 108 10.76 9.45 3.99
CA ALA A 108 9.62 9.83 3.17
C ALA A 108 8.42 8.89 3.41
N GLY A 109 8.65 7.58 3.38
CA GLY A 109 7.65 6.55 3.66
C GLY A 109 7.16 6.57 5.10
N ARG A 110 8.03 6.87 6.08
CA ARG A 110 7.62 7.11 7.48
C ARG A 110 6.73 8.34 7.62
N ASN A 111 7.01 9.42 6.89
CA ASN A 111 6.12 10.58 6.86
C ASN A 111 4.76 10.25 6.20
N GLY A 112 4.77 9.44 5.13
CA GLY A 112 3.55 8.91 4.51
C GLY A 112 2.72 8.08 5.48
N THR A 113 3.36 7.16 6.20
CA THR A 113 2.74 6.31 7.23
C THR A 113 2.10 7.15 8.31
N ARG A 114 2.81 8.16 8.84
CA ARG A 114 2.27 9.09 9.84
C ARG A 114 1.00 9.79 9.36
N LYS A 115 1.01 10.33 8.13
CA LYS A 115 -0.15 11.01 7.54
C LYS A 115 -1.34 10.06 7.37
N MET A 116 -1.09 8.81 6.94
CA MET A 116 -2.14 7.80 6.84
C MET A 116 -2.70 7.46 8.22
N ILE A 117 -1.86 7.24 9.24
CA ILE A 117 -2.31 6.98 10.61
C ILE A 117 -3.18 8.13 11.12
N GLU A 118 -2.71 9.37 11.05
CA GLU A 118 -3.44 10.54 11.57
C GLU A 118 -4.83 10.68 10.95
N ARG A 119 -4.93 10.36 9.66
CA ARG A 119 -6.15 10.44 8.86
C ARG A 119 -7.12 9.28 9.09
N LEU A 120 -6.59 8.08 9.31
CA LEU A 120 -7.36 6.83 9.29
C LEU A 120 -7.59 6.20 10.68
N LYS A 121 -6.94 6.70 11.74
CA LYS A 121 -6.97 6.11 13.10
C LYS A 121 -8.35 5.97 13.75
N TYR A 122 -9.36 6.70 13.29
CA TYR A 122 -10.75 6.59 13.78
C TYR A 122 -11.66 5.84 12.82
N LYS A 123 -11.09 5.32 11.73
CA LYS A 123 -11.79 4.73 10.58
C LYS A 123 -11.48 3.25 10.43
N PHE A 124 -10.27 2.84 10.77
CA PHE A 124 -9.75 1.48 10.70
C PHE A 124 -8.91 1.15 11.93
N ASP A 125 -8.81 -0.13 12.27
CA ASP A 125 -7.83 -0.64 13.21
C ASP A 125 -6.48 -0.75 12.49
N ILE A 126 -5.54 0.12 12.84
CA ILE A 126 -4.29 0.30 12.08
C ILE A 126 -3.13 -0.45 12.74
N THR A 127 -2.36 -1.16 11.93
CA THR A 127 -1.01 -1.63 12.25
C THR A 127 -0.04 -1.26 11.13
N VAL A 128 1.25 -1.32 11.41
CA VAL A 128 2.30 -0.98 10.43
C VAL A 128 3.26 -2.15 10.28
N LEU A 129 3.60 -2.54 9.05
CA LEU A 129 4.62 -3.56 8.80
C LEU A 129 5.94 -3.15 9.45
N ASN A 130 6.54 -4.07 10.21
CA ASN A 130 7.82 -3.85 10.87
C ASN A 130 8.98 -4.17 9.92
N LEU A 131 9.05 -3.43 8.81
CA LEU A 131 10.09 -3.61 7.80
C LEU A 131 11.47 -3.24 8.37
N PRO A 132 12.56 -3.87 7.91
CA PRO A 132 13.92 -3.43 8.21
C PRO A 132 14.15 -1.97 7.77
N GLU A 133 15.08 -1.28 8.42
CA GLU A 133 15.34 0.13 8.10
C GLU A 133 15.88 0.30 6.68
N GLY A 134 15.31 1.25 5.94
CA GLY A 134 15.67 1.56 4.56
C GLY A 134 15.20 0.55 3.51
N LYS A 135 14.43 -0.49 3.89
CA LYS A 135 13.83 -1.44 2.96
C LYS A 135 12.38 -1.10 2.63
N ASP A 136 11.98 -1.39 1.40
CA ASP A 136 10.58 -1.53 0.99
C ASP A 136 10.16 -3.03 1.01
N PRO A 137 8.86 -3.35 0.80
CA PRO A 137 8.45 -4.74 0.70
C PRO A 137 9.12 -5.50 -0.47
N CYS A 138 9.40 -4.84 -1.60
CA CYS A 138 10.05 -5.45 -2.75
C CYS A 138 11.49 -5.93 -2.46
N ASP A 139 12.22 -5.24 -1.59
CA ASP A 139 13.60 -5.52 -1.15
C ASP A 139 13.71 -6.68 -0.15
N CYS A 140 12.58 -7.14 0.39
CA CYS A 140 12.54 -8.16 1.43
C CYS A 140 12.46 -9.59 0.87
N THR A 141 13.07 -10.57 1.56
CA THR A 141 12.80 -11.99 1.32
C THR A 141 11.38 -12.36 1.78
N CYS A 142 10.91 -13.58 1.45
CA CYS A 142 9.58 -13.97 1.89
C CYS A 142 9.52 -14.21 3.38
N GLU A 143 10.58 -14.75 3.96
CA GLU A 143 10.75 -14.90 5.40
C GLU A 143 10.73 -13.53 6.08
N GLU A 144 11.45 -12.54 5.55
CA GLU A 144 11.46 -11.17 6.09
C GLU A 144 10.07 -10.52 6.05
N LEU A 145 9.31 -10.67 4.95
CA LEU A 145 7.96 -10.10 4.85
C LEU A 145 6.96 -10.75 5.79
N LEU A 146 7.00 -12.08 5.89
CA LEU A 146 6.14 -12.83 6.80
C LEU A 146 6.45 -12.47 8.25
N GLU A 147 7.73 -12.34 8.60
CA GLU A 147 8.15 -11.89 9.92
C GLU A 147 7.71 -10.45 10.19
N ALA A 148 7.88 -9.52 9.23
CA ALA A 148 7.45 -8.14 9.36
C ALA A 148 5.93 -7.99 9.54
N TYR A 149 5.15 -8.90 8.94
CA TYR A 149 3.70 -8.96 9.11
C TYR A 149 3.28 -9.58 10.46
N ASN A 150 3.99 -10.63 10.92
CA ASN A 150 3.73 -11.27 12.20
C ASN A 150 4.15 -10.38 13.39
N THR A 151 5.21 -9.60 13.21
CA THR A 151 5.75 -8.64 14.20
C THR A 151 5.33 -7.20 13.91
N ARG A 152 4.24 -7.01 13.16
CA ARG A 152 3.72 -5.69 12.81
C ARG A 152 3.45 -4.86 14.07
N LEU A 153 3.73 -3.57 13.96
CA LEU A 153 3.67 -2.63 15.06
C LEU A 153 2.25 -2.08 15.22
N LEU A 154 1.79 -1.99 16.46
CA LEU A 154 0.66 -1.14 16.81
C LEU A 154 1.04 0.32 16.59
N VAL A 155 0.02 1.17 16.42
CA VAL A 155 0.24 2.61 16.17
C VAL A 155 1.12 3.26 17.24
N HIS A 156 0.91 2.96 18.53
CA HIS A 156 1.73 3.54 19.59
C HIS A 156 3.18 3.04 19.55
N GLU A 157 3.41 1.75 19.27
CA GLU A 157 4.75 1.17 19.13
C GLU A 157 5.51 1.79 17.95
N TRP A 158 4.79 2.04 16.84
CA TRP A 158 5.34 2.73 15.69
C TRP A 158 5.76 4.17 16.04
N TYR A 159 4.94 4.91 16.79
CA TYR A 159 5.31 6.25 17.28
C TYR A 159 6.45 6.22 18.30
N ASP A 160 6.55 5.20 19.16
CA ASP A 160 7.67 5.08 20.09
C ASP A 160 8.99 4.87 19.34
N LYS A 161 8.95 4.09 18.25
CA LYS A 161 10.10 3.80 17.39
C LYS A 161 10.50 4.98 16.50
N TYR A 162 9.53 5.68 15.89
CA TYR A 162 9.77 6.66 14.80
C TYR A 162 9.22 8.07 15.07
N GLY A 163 8.49 8.29 16.16
CA GLY A 163 7.82 9.56 16.46
C GLY A 163 8.77 10.72 16.76
N LYS A 164 9.96 10.43 17.31
CA LYS A 164 10.96 11.45 17.70
C LYS A 164 11.63 12.17 16.53
N GLU A 165 11.50 11.68 15.31
CA GLU A 165 12.07 12.32 14.11
C GLU A 165 11.46 13.70 13.81
N LYS A 166 10.29 14.01 14.38
CA LYS A 166 9.62 15.31 14.23
C LYS A 166 10.24 16.44 15.06
N GLU A 167 11.02 16.13 16.10
CA GLU A 167 11.64 17.15 16.97
C GLU A 167 12.97 17.70 16.43
N ARG A 168 13.45 17.17 15.29
CA ARG A 168 14.76 17.53 14.70
C ARG A 168 14.66 18.34 13.40
N LEU A 169 13.46 18.73 12.97
CA LEU A 169 13.19 19.62 11.84
C LEU A 169 12.43 20.85 12.33
#